data_AF-A0A849Q077-F1
#
_entry.id   AF-A0A849Q077-F1
#
_cell.length_a   1.000
_cell.length_b   1.000
_cell.length_c   1.000
_cell.angle_alpha   90.00
_cell.angle_beta   90.00
_cell.angle_gamma   90.00
#
_symmetry.space_group_name_H-M   'P 1'
#
loop_
_entity.id
_entity.type
_entity.pdbx_description
1 polymer ?
#
loop_
_entity_poly.entity_id
_entity_poly.type
_entity_poly.pdbx_seq_one_letter_code
_entity_poly.pdbx_strand_id
1 'polypeptide(L)'
;MTFVNSKFLRDLKAFDIPTCLRVCAGTDGSVTFLLEIMTCKDVSVITEAQHIVKADAEMSSLLKVPEGSDVNYRLVTLFAGDIPFVRALSLSPIERMPENIRQDLMRADIPIGKILRNSGIETRRDFDNINITENDPLFDTNRVLSRSYRIVHDNSTMMWINERFPVDERWDL
;
A
#
# COMPACT_ATOMS: atom_id res chain seq x y z
N MET A 1 -12.17 -13.34 18.24
CA MET A 1 -11.00 -12.60 17.75
C MET A 1 -11.40 -12.05 16.38
N THR A 2 -11.65 -10.75 16.26
CA THR A 2 -12.28 -10.18 15.06
C THR A 2 -11.16 -9.83 14.08
N PHE A 3 -10.97 -10.67 13.05
CA PHE A 3 -9.84 -10.64 12.11
C PHE A 3 -9.84 -9.46 11.13
N VAL A 4 -10.86 -8.59 11.17
CA VAL A 4 -10.93 -7.38 10.38
C VAL A 4 -11.29 -6.24 11.32
N ASN A 5 -10.56 -5.13 11.24
CA ASN A 5 -10.91 -3.89 11.92
C ASN A 5 -12.37 -3.56 11.58
N SER A 6 -13.27 -3.74 12.56
CA SER A 6 -14.72 -3.68 12.34
C SER A 6 -15.16 -2.30 11.83
N LYS A 7 -14.42 -1.26 12.18
CA LYS A 7 -14.58 0.10 11.63
C LYS A 7 -14.18 0.14 10.16
N PHE A 8 -12.99 -0.36 9.79
CA PHE A 8 -12.54 -0.38 8.39
C PHE A 8 -13.57 -1.03 7.45
N LEU A 9 -14.04 -2.24 7.80
CA LEU A 9 -15.00 -2.96 6.96
C LEU A 9 -16.35 -2.26 6.89
N ARG A 10 -16.81 -1.67 8.00
CA ARG A 10 -18.05 -0.89 8.02
C ARG A 10 -17.93 0.33 7.12
N ASP A 11 -16.82 1.07 7.22
CA ASP A 11 -16.58 2.29 6.45
C ASP A 11 -16.48 1.94 4.95
N LEU A 12 -15.72 0.89 4.57
CA LEU A 12 -15.62 0.41 3.19
C LEU A 12 -16.98 0.00 2.58
N LYS A 13 -17.85 -0.63 3.37
CA LYS A 13 -19.20 -1.02 2.93
C LYS A 13 -20.14 0.16 2.72
N ALA A 14 -19.91 1.27 3.42
CA ALA A 14 -20.75 2.46 3.35
C ALA A 14 -20.41 3.36 2.15
N PHE A 15 -19.23 3.19 1.54
CA PHE A 15 -18.84 4.02 0.42
C PHE A 15 -19.60 3.66 -0.87
N ASP A 16 -20.07 4.72 -1.53
CA ASP A 16 -20.55 4.66 -2.90
C ASP A 16 -19.37 4.70 -3.89
N ILE A 17 -18.94 3.50 -4.27
CA ILE A 17 -17.77 3.21 -5.10
C ILE A 17 -18.03 1.97 -5.99
N PRO A 18 -17.35 1.84 -7.14
CA PRO A 18 -17.42 0.65 -7.99
C PRO A 18 -17.02 -0.64 -7.26
N THR A 19 -17.59 -1.76 -7.67
CA THR A 19 -17.38 -3.06 -7.00
C THR A 19 -15.92 -3.52 -7.08
N CYS A 20 -15.27 -3.38 -8.24
CA CYS A 20 -13.86 -3.75 -8.41
C CYS A 20 -12.96 -2.90 -7.50
N LEU A 21 -13.24 -1.59 -7.36
CA LEU A 21 -12.54 -0.74 -6.39
C LEU A 21 -12.77 -1.22 -4.96
N ARG A 22 -14.02 -1.55 -4.59
CA ARG A 22 -14.33 -2.06 -3.23
C ARG A 22 -13.56 -3.35 -2.91
N VAL A 23 -13.47 -4.28 -3.87
CA VAL A 23 -12.70 -5.53 -3.72
C VAL A 23 -11.20 -5.23 -3.59
N CYS A 24 -10.67 -4.37 -4.47
CA CYS A 24 -9.26 -3.99 -4.46
C CYS A 24 -8.87 -3.27 -3.15
N ALA A 25 -9.70 -2.34 -2.68
CA ALA A 25 -9.50 -1.60 -1.43
C ALA A 25 -9.73 -2.46 -0.18
N GLY A 26 -10.50 -3.54 -0.27
CA GLY A 26 -10.76 -4.47 0.83
C GLY A 26 -9.79 -5.65 0.93
N THR A 27 -8.99 -5.92 -0.11
CA THR A 27 -8.13 -7.10 -0.16
C THR A 27 -6.96 -7.02 0.80
N ASP A 28 -6.67 -8.13 1.48
CA ASP A 28 -5.41 -8.38 2.20
C ASP A 28 -4.37 -9.10 1.32
N GLY A 29 -4.65 -9.30 0.03
CA GLY A 29 -3.77 -9.90 -0.97
C GLY A 29 -2.93 -8.88 -1.74
N SER A 30 -2.33 -9.32 -2.86
CA SER A 30 -1.58 -8.44 -3.76
C SER A 30 -2.52 -7.62 -4.63
N VAL A 31 -2.48 -6.29 -4.47
CA VAL A 31 -3.18 -5.34 -5.35
C VAL A 31 -2.73 -5.47 -6.80
N THR A 32 -1.43 -5.62 -7.03
CA THR A 32 -0.86 -5.84 -8.37
C THR A 32 -1.51 -7.05 -9.05
N PHE A 33 -1.56 -8.19 -8.37
CA PHE A 33 -2.16 -9.41 -8.91
C PHE A 33 -3.66 -9.26 -9.19
N LEU A 34 -4.40 -8.58 -8.31
CA LEU A 34 -5.82 -8.32 -8.54
C LEU A 34 -6.05 -7.40 -9.73
N LEU A 35 -5.24 -6.35 -9.89
CA LEU A 35 -5.32 -5.47 -11.04
C LEU A 35 -5.06 -6.22 -12.35
N GLU A 36 -4.08 -7.14 -12.38
CA GLU A 36 -3.82 -7.97 -13.56
C GLU A 36 -5.05 -8.80 -13.95
N ILE A 37 -5.69 -9.44 -12.97
CA ILE A 37 -6.89 -10.25 -13.21
C ILE A 37 -8.07 -9.40 -13.64
N MET A 38 -8.36 -8.31 -12.92
CA MET A 38 -9.55 -7.50 -13.17
C MET A 38 -9.46 -6.72 -14.48
N THR A 39 -8.27 -6.26 -14.86
CA THR A 39 -8.07 -5.44 -16.07
C THR A 39 -7.70 -6.25 -17.30
N CYS A 40 -7.35 -7.54 -17.13
CA CYS A 40 -6.78 -8.39 -18.17
C CYS A 40 -5.53 -7.78 -18.84
N LYS A 41 -4.74 -6.99 -18.10
CA LYS A 41 -3.52 -6.32 -18.56
C LYS A 41 -2.36 -6.58 -17.62
N ASP A 42 -1.14 -6.53 -18.15
CA ASP A 42 0.05 -6.51 -17.31
C ASP A 42 0.07 -5.23 -16.45
N VAL A 43 0.44 -5.39 -15.19
CA VAL A 43 0.55 -4.27 -14.25
C VAL A 43 2.01 -3.88 -14.09
N SER A 44 2.33 -2.65 -14.45
CA SER A 44 3.66 -2.07 -14.25
C SER A 44 3.71 -1.23 -12.97
N VAL A 45 4.90 -1.16 -12.36
CA VAL A 45 5.16 -0.33 -11.18
C VAL A 45 6.20 0.71 -11.54
N ILE A 46 5.83 1.98 -11.46
CA ILE A 46 6.75 3.11 -11.66
C ILE A 46 7.11 3.68 -10.30
N THR A 47 8.40 3.66 -9.96
CA THR A 47 8.90 4.28 -8.73
C THR A 47 9.11 5.78 -8.96
N GLU A 48 8.28 6.60 -8.31
CA GLU A 48 8.35 8.07 -8.38
C GLU A 48 9.46 8.61 -7.48
N ALA A 49 9.62 8.02 -6.30
CA ALA A 49 10.66 8.39 -5.36
C ALA A 49 11.05 7.21 -4.47
N GLN A 50 12.35 7.05 -4.22
CA GLN A 50 12.86 6.16 -3.19
C GLN A 50 14.13 6.73 -2.57
N HIS A 51 14.14 6.87 -1.25
CA HIS A 51 15.28 7.38 -0.50
C HIS A 51 15.17 7.04 0.99
N ILE A 52 16.29 7.15 1.71
CA ILE A 52 16.32 6.99 3.17
C ILE A 52 15.99 8.33 3.81
N VAL A 53 15.03 8.35 4.72
CA VAL A 53 14.68 9.49 5.56
C VAL A 53 14.89 9.14 7.03
N LYS A 54 15.10 10.17 7.85
CA LYS A 54 15.14 10.04 9.30
C LYS A 54 13.72 10.10 9.85
N ALA A 55 13.36 9.13 10.70
CA ALA A 55 12.04 9.10 11.33
C ALA A 55 11.81 10.36 12.17
N ASP A 56 10.79 11.13 11.85
CA ASP A 56 10.25 12.18 12.72
C ASP A 56 9.35 11.58 13.81
N ALA A 57 8.74 12.44 14.64
CA ALA A 57 7.86 12.00 15.73
C ALA A 57 6.65 11.20 15.23
N GLU A 58 6.09 11.55 14.06
CA GLU A 58 4.94 10.84 13.49
C GLU A 58 5.35 9.46 12.99
N MET A 59 6.42 9.37 12.19
CA MET A 59 6.97 8.11 11.70
C MET A 59 7.44 7.20 12.83
N SER A 60 8.08 7.77 13.86
CA SER A 60 8.51 7.08 15.08
C SER A 60 7.33 6.39 15.76
N SER A 61 6.23 7.11 15.99
CA SER A 61 5.01 6.58 16.58
C SER A 61 4.35 5.51 15.68
N LEU A 62 4.24 5.80 14.38
CA LEU A 62 3.59 4.94 13.40
C LEU A 62 4.30 3.59 13.23
N LEU A 63 5.63 3.63 13.11
CA LEU A 63 6.48 2.46 12.89
C LEU A 63 6.97 1.86 14.21
N LYS A 64 6.73 2.52 15.35
CA LYS A 64 7.23 2.14 16.69
C LYS A 64 8.76 2.04 16.75
N VAL A 65 9.48 2.95 16.11
CA VAL A 65 10.96 3.01 16.09
C VAL A 65 11.42 4.30 16.77
N PRO A 66 12.67 4.39 17.27
CA PRO A 66 13.19 5.67 17.78
C PRO A 66 13.16 6.78 16.73
N GLU A 67 12.92 8.03 17.15
CA GLU A 67 13.15 9.20 16.30
C GLU A 67 14.60 9.22 15.79
N GLY A 68 14.79 9.58 14.52
CA GLY A 68 16.10 9.53 13.86
C GLY A 68 16.50 8.17 13.28
N SER A 69 15.66 7.14 13.42
CA SER A 69 15.89 5.84 12.75
C SER A 69 15.85 5.97 11.23
N ASP A 70 16.60 5.13 10.53
CA ASP A 70 16.58 5.08 9.06
C ASP A 70 15.33 4.37 8.54
N VAL A 71 14.55 5.11 7.76
CA VAL A 71 13.31 4.63 7.13
C VAL A 71 13.46 4.74 5.61
N ASN A 72 13.27 3.62 4.92
CA ASN A 72 13.13 3.64 3.47
C ASN A 72 11.75 4.20 3.12
N TYR A 73 11.74 5.42 2.57
CA TYR A 73 10.60 6.04 1.93
C TYR A 73 10.53 5.57 0.49
N ARG A 74 9.39 5.02 0.06
CA ARG A 74 9.18 4.64 -1.32
C ARG A 74 7.77 4.98 -1.78
N LEU A 75 7.69 5.71 -2.88
CA LEU A 75 6.47 6.17 -3.50
C LEU A 75 6.41 5.61 -4.93
N VAL A 76 5.35 4.88 -5.23
CA VAL A 76 5.17 4.21 -6.52
C VAL A 76 3.77 4.43 -7.05
N THR A 77 3.61 4.32 -8.37
CA THR A 77 2.31 4.22 -9.03
C THR A 77 2.22 2.93 -9.83
N LEU A 78 1.08 2.22 -9.69
CA LEU A 78 0.73 0.99 -10.40
C LEU A 78 -0.15 1.35 -11.59
N PHE A 79 0.25 0.87 -12.76
CA PHE A 79 -0.46 1.09 -14.02
C PHE A 79 -0.92 -0.24 -14.62
N ALA A 80 -2.15 -0.29 -15.12
CA ALA A 80 -2.62 -1.38 -15.97
C ALA A 80 -2.64 -0.90 -17.43
N GLY A 81 -1.67 -1.34 -18.24
CA GLY A 81 -1.31 -0.62 -19.47
C GLY A 81 -0.84 0.80 -19.13
N ASP A 82 -1.43 1.82 -19.75
CA ASP A 82 -1.07 3.23 -19.52
C ASP A 82 -1.95 3.95 -18.49
N ILE A 83 -2.88 3.23 -17.84
CA ILE A 83 -3.86 3.81 -16.91
C ILE A 83 -3.36 3.65 -15.47
N PRO A 84 -3.18 4.74 -14.70
CA PRO A 84 -2.81 4.65 -13.29
C PRO A 84 -4.03 4.26 -12.43
N PHE A 85 -3.86 3.21 -11.63
CA PHE A 85 -4.91 2.69 -10.73
C PHE A 85 -4.59 2.92 -9.25
N VAL A 86 -3.32 2.88 -8.86
CA VAL A 86 -2.95 2.95 -7.45
C VAL A 86 -1.66 3.72 -7.27
N ARG A 87 -1.63 4.65 -6.32
CA ARG A 87 -0.42 5.31 -5.87
C ARG A 87 -0.18 4.90 -4.44
N ALA A 88 0.99 4.33 -4.18
CA ALA A 88 1.32 3.73 -2.90
C ALA A 88 2.57 4.37 -2.31
N LEU A 89 2.44 4.84 -1.06
CA LEU A 89 3.55 5.23 -0.21
C LEU A 89 3.82 4.09 0.78
N SER A 90 5.05 3.62 0.84
CA SER A 90 5.52 2.70 1.87
C SER A 90 6.63 3.33 2.71
N LEU A 91 6.53 3.14 4.03
CA LEU A 91 7.53 3.54 5.02
C LEU A 91 8.03 2.28 5.74
N SER A 92 9.34 2.04 5.65
CA SER A 92 9.96 0.78 6.04
C SER A 92 11.22 1.02 6.88
N PRO A 93 11.21 0.75 8.20
CA PRO A 93 12.42 0.82 9.02
C PRO A 93 13.42 -0.24 8.59
N ILE A 94 14.58 0.20 8.09
CA ILE A 94 15.56 -0.68 7.41
C ILE A 94 16.11 -1.74 8.37
N GLU A 95 16.36 -1.34 9.61
CA GLU A 95 16.93 -2.19 10.67
C GLU A 95 16.06 -3.42 10.99
N ARG A 96 14.75 -3.35 10.72
CA ARG A 96 13.80 -4.44 10.97
C ARG A 96 13.64 -5.40 9.80
N MET A 97 14.20 -5.07 8.65
CA MET A 97 14.09 -5.92 7.48
C MET A 97 15.09 -7.08 7.59
N PRO A 98 14.64 -8.34 7.40
CA PRO A 98 15.52 -9.45 7.09
C PRO A 98 16.47 -9.08 5.96
N GLU A 99 17.72 -9.57 6.00
CA GLU A 99 18.77 -9.11 5.10
C GLU A 99 18.42 -9.29 3.61
N ASN A 100 17.81 -10.41 3.25
CA ASN A 100 17.34 -10.67 1.88
C ASN A 100 16.28 -9.65 1.42
N ILE A 101 15.33 -9.33 2.30
CA ILE A 101 14.27 -8.34 2.01
C ILE A 101 14.86 -6.94 1.92
N ARG A 102 15.82 -6.62 2.79
CA ARG A 102 16.50 -5.33 2.79
C ARG A 102 17.18 -5.07 1.46
N GLN A 103 17.96 -6.02 0.97
CA GLN A 103 18.67 -5.90 -0.31
C GLN A 103 17.71 -5.66 -1.47
N ASP A 104 16.63 -6.45 -1.55
CA ASP A 104 15.63 -6.30 -2.60
C ASP A 104 14.79 -5.02 -2.44
N LEU A 105 14.52 -4.57 -1.22
CA LEU A 105 13.74 -3.36 -0.97
C LEU A 105 14.52 -2.11 -1.42
N MET A 106 15.85 -2.13 -1.27
CA MET A 106 16.73 -1.07 -1.76
C MET A 106 16.81 -1.02 -3.29
N ARG A 107 16.33 -2.05 -3.98
CA ARG A 107 16.20 -2.07 -5.43
C ARG A 107 14.86 -1.48 -5.86
N ALA A 108 14.91 -0.28 -6.41
CA ALA A 108 13.72 0.51 -6.78
C ALA A 108 12.86 -0.14 -7.89
N ASP A 109 13.37 -1.13 -8.61
CA ASP A 109 12.69 -1.83 -9.71
C ASP A 109 11.83 -3.02 -9.25
N ILE A 110 11.98 -3.51 -8.01
CA ILE A 110 11.24 -4.70 -7.54
C ILE A 110 10.00 -4.28 -6.73
N PRO A 111 8.77 -4.69 -7.10
CA PRO A 111 7.58 -4.41 -6.32
C PRO A 111 7.61 -5.06 -4.94
N ILE A 112 7.20 -4.35 -3.90
CA ILE A 112 7.19 -4.86 -2.51
C ILE A 112 6.43 -6.18 -2.38
N GLY A 113 5.29 -6.32 -3.05
CA GLY A 113 4.53 -7.57 -3.04
C GLY A 113 5.32 -8.78 -3.55
N LYS A 114 6.21 -8.58 -4.54
CA LYS A 114 7.08 -9.62 -5.09
C LYS A 114 8.23 -9.95 -4.13
N ILE A 115 8.81 -8.94 -3.49
CA ILE A 115 9.85 -9.10 -2.46
C ILE A 115 9.32 -10.00 -1.33
N LEU A 116 8.13 -9.66 -0.80
CA LEU A 116 7.50 -10.41 0.30
C LEU A 116 7.11 -11.83 -0.10
N ARG A 117 6.63 -12.02 -1.34
CA ARG A 117 6.28 -13.36 -1.83
C ARG A 117 7.51 -14.25 -1.99
N ASN A 118 8.63 -13.68 -2.44
CA ASN A 118 9.85 -14.44 -2.72
C ASN A 118 10.70 -14.70 -1.47
N SER A 119 10.50 -13.93 -0.40
CA SER A 119 11.28 -14.06 0.82
C SER A 119 10.85 -15.23 1.72
N GLY A 120 9.68 -15.83 1.46
CA GLY A 120 9.14 -16.94 2.24
C GLY A 120 8.70 -16.58 3.65
N ILE A 121 8.63 -15.28 3.99
CA ILE A 121 8.21 -14.84 5.31
C ILE A 121 6.69 -14.84 5.44
N GLU A 122 6.22 -15.30 6.59
CA GLU A 122 4.81 -15.15 6.95
C GLU A 122 4.56 -13.72 7.41
N THR A 123 3.59 -13.07 6.77
CA THR A 123 3.18 -11.71 7.08
C THR A 123 1.67 -11.65 7.16
N ARG A 124 1.18 -10.68 7.91
CA ARG A 124 -0.23 -10.29 7.89
C ARG A 124 -0.36 -8.79 7.61
N ARG A 125 -1.55 -8.39 7.14
CA ARG A 125 -1.91 -6.98 6.96
C ARG A 125 -2.89 -6.57 8.04
N ASP A 126 -2.49 -5.61 8.87
CA ASP A 126 -3.32 -5.01 9.90
C ASP A 126 -3.84 -3.66 9.39
N PHE A 127 -5.13 -3.59 9.00
CA PHE A 127 -5.74 -2.38 8.44
C PHE A 127 -5.98 -1.29 9.51
N ASP A 128 -5.51 -0.08 9.22
CA ASP A 128 -5.59 1.05 10.14
C ASP A 128 -6.79 1.96 9.81
N ASN A 129 -6.83 2.52 8.61
CA ASN A 129 -7.83 3.50 8.22
C ASN A 129 -8.24 3.37 6.74
N ILE A 130 -9.44 3.85 6.44
CA ILE A 130 -9.92 4.04 5.07
C ILE A 130 -10.80 5.29 5.02
N ASN A 131 -10.62 6.10 3.99
CA ASN A 131 -11.40 7.33 3.78
C ASN A 131 -11.47 7.67 2.28
N ILE A 132 -12.39 8.57 1.93
CA ILE A 132 -12.47 9.18 0.61
C ILE A 132 -12.23 10.67 0.80
N THR A 133 -11.36 11.24 -0.03
CA THR A 133 -11.09 12.67 -0.11
C THR A 133 -11.65 13.21 -1.41
N GLU A 134 -12.36 14.33 -1.32
CA GLU A 134 -12.90 15.07 -2.46
C GLU A 134 -11.87 16.13 -2.93
N ASN A 135 -11.84 16.40 -4.23
CA ASN A 135 -10.95 17.37 -4.89
C ASN A 135 -9.45 17.09 -4.65
N ASP A 136 -9.06 15.82 -4.49
CA ASP A 136 -7.65 15.43 -4.51
C ASP A 136 -7.18 15.47 -5.98
N PRO A 137 -6.19 16.31 -6.34
CA PRO A 137 -5.73 16.44 -7.72
C PRO A 137 -5.04 15.17 -8.24
N LEU A 138 -4.86 14.16 -7.38
CA LEU A 138 -4.29 12.88 -7.76
C LEU A 138 -5.20 12.14 -8.75
N PHE A 139 -4.63 11.64 -9.84
CA PHE A 139 -5.29 10.89 -10.91
C PHE A 139 -6.28 11.68 -11.78
N ASP A 140 -6.32 13.01 -11.74
CA ASP A 140 -7.27 13.81 -12.52
C ASP A 140 -8.75 13.43 -12.25
N THR A 141 -9.07 13.10 -11.00
CA THR A 141 -10.43 12.74 -10.56
C THR A 141 -10.87 13.61 -9.39
N ASN A 142 -12.18 13.69 -9.17
CA ASN A 142 -12.74 14.45 -8.05
C ASN A 142 -12.68 13.69 -6.73
N ARG A 143 -12.49 12.36 -6.75
CA ARG A 143 -12.61 11.51 -5.57
C ARG A 143 -11.47 10.51 -5.52
N VAL A 144 -10.79 10.45 -4.38
CA VAL A 144 -9.71 9.49 -4.14
C VAL A 144 -9.98 8.71 -2.86
N LEU A 145 -10.05 7.40 -2.97
CA LEU A 145 -10.09 6.50 -1.83
C LEU A 145 -8.67 6.28 -1.33
N SER A 146 -8.45 6.43 -0.03
CA SER A 146 -7.17 6.20 0.64
C SER A 146 -7.35 5.13 1.70
N ARG A 147 -6.50 4.11 1.68
CA ARG A 147 -6.41 3.10 2.75
C ARG A 147 -5.00 3.02 3.30
N SER A 148 -4.87 2.74 4.58
CA SER A 148 -3.57 2.51 5.21
C SER A 148 -3.58 1.24 6.04
N TYR A 149 -2.46 0.54 6.05
CA TYR A 149 -2.27 -0.69 6.79
C TYR A 149 -0.81 -0.90 7.14
N ARG A 150 -0.57 -1.79 8.10
CA ARG A 150 0.76 -2.25 8.47
C ARG A 150 0.95 -3.68 8.00
N ILE A 151 2.11 -3.96 7.40
CA ILE A 151 2.56 -5.33 7.23
C ILE A 151 3.35 -5.71 8.48
N VAL A 152 2.90 -6.77 9.14
CA VAL A 152 3.45 -7.22 10.41
C VAL A 152 4.08 -8.60 10.23
N HIS A 153 5.30 -8.73 10.74
CA HIS A 153 6.09 -9.96 10.78
C HIS A 153 6.66 -10.09 12.20
N ASP A 154 6.62 -11.28 12.80
CA ASP A 154 7.11 -11.54 14.17
C ASP A 154 6.63 -10.51 15.20
N ASN A 155 5.32 -10.20 15.16
CA ASN A 155 4.65 -9.21 16.03
C ASN A 155 5.21 -7.77 15.96
N SER A 156 6.04 -7.48 14.97
CA SER A 156 6.67 -6.17 14.77
C SER A 156 6.23 -5.54 13.44
N THR A 157 5.92 -4.25 13.47
CA THR A 157 5.61 -3.50 12.24
C THR A 157 6.86 -3.47 11.37
N MET A 158 6.80 -4.21 10.27
CA MET A 158 7.85 -4.29 9.27
C MET A 158 7.76 -3.12 8.30
N MET A 159 6.54 -2.74 7.91
CA MET A 159 6.30 -1.55 7.10
C MET A 159 4.89 -1.03 7.29
N TRP A 160 4.72 0.27 7.04
CA TRP A 160 3.43 0.91 6.88
C TRP A 160 3.22 1.28 5.41
N ILE A 161 2.01 1.08 4.90
CA ILE A 161 1.65 1.36 3.52
C ILE A 161 0.37 2.21 3.49
N ASN A 162 0.39 3.28 2.70
CA ASN A 162 -0.80 4.01 2.28
C ASN A 162 -1.00 3.85 0.76
N GLU A 163 -2.15 3.35 0.36
CA GLU A 163 -2.54 3.20 -1.03
C GLU A 163 -3.72 4.13 -1.33
N ARG A 164 -3.64 4.81 -2.47
CA ARG A 164 -4.66 5.72 -2.97
C ARG A 164 -5.16 5.26 -4.33
N PHE A 165 -6.47 5.32 -4.51
CA PHE A 165 -7.19 4.81 -5.67
C PHE A 165 -8.11 5.91 -6.21
N PRO A 166 -8.15 6.14 -7.54
CA PRO A 166 -9.16 7.02 -8.11
C PRO A 166 -10.54 6.41 -7.92
N VAL A 167 -11.56 7.21 -7.63
CA VAL A 167 -12.95 6.75 -7.55
C VAL A 167 -13.67 7.24 -8.79
N ASP A 168 -13.51 6.50 -9.88
CA ASP A 168 -14.08 6.83 -11.19
C ASP A 168 -14.35 5.56 -12.03
N GLU A 169 -14.74 5.78 -13.28
CA GLU A 169 -15.12 4.76 -14.27
C GLU A 169 -14.00 3.78 -14.64
N ARG A 170 -12.73 4.02 -14.25
CA ARG A 170 -11.63 3.07 -14.52
C ARG A 170 -11.85 1.72 -13.83
N TRP A 171 -12.70 1.70 -12.81
CA TRP A 171 -13.05 0.51 -12.05
C TRP A 171 -14.33 -0.19 -12.54
N ASP A 172 -14.95 0.31 -13.62
CA ASP A 172 -16.08 -0.34 -14.30
C ASP A 172 -15.56 -1.42 -15.27
N LEU A 173 -14.92 -2.45 -14.69
CA LEU A 173 -14.23 -3.56 -15.36
C LEU A 173 -15.13 -4.80 -15.54
#